data_AF-A0A8T3N9K1-F1
#
_entry.id   AF-A0A8T3N9K1-F1
#
_cell.length_a   1.000
_cell.length_b   1.000
_cell.length_c   1.000
_cell.angle_alpha   90.00
_cell.angle_beta   90.00
_cell.angle_gamma   90.00
#
_symmetry.space_group_name_H-M   'P 1'
#
loop_
_entity.id
_entity.type
_entity.pdbx_description
1 polymer ?
#
loop_
_entity_poly.entity_id
_entity_poly.type
_entity_poly.pdbx_seq_one_letter_code
_entity_poly.pdbx_strand_id
1 'polypeptide(L)'
;ASLGAHRWQIFRRIIMPALWPALLTGFALAIARAIGEYGSVVFISGNMPYRTEITPLLIITKLEQYDYAGAAALGVVMLIVSFILLFAINVLQLWSLKRGT
;
A
#
# COMPACT_ATOMS: atom_id res chain seq x y z
N ALA A 1 -10.07 -11.37 -35.26
CA ALA A 1 -10.46 -12.72 -34.79
C ALA A 1 -10.34 -13.68 -35.97
N SER A 2 -9.11 -14.06 -36.31
CA SER A 2 -8.83 -14.72 -37.60
C SER A 2 -8.86 -16.26 -37.53
N LEU A 3 -9.05 -16.84 -36.33
CA LEU A 3 -9.15 -18.29 -36.08
C LEU A 3 -10.55 -18.74 -35.59
N GLY A 4 -11.61 -17.94 -35.76
CA GLY A 4 -12.97 -18.33 -35.36
C GLY A 4 -13.23 -18.43 -33.85
N ALA A 5 -12.30 -17.95 -33.01
CA ALA A 5 -12.46 -17.98 -31.56
C ALA A 5 -13.52 -16.97 -31.08
N HIS A 6 -14.46 -17.45 -30.24
CA HIS A 6 -15.47 -16.63 -29.58
C HIS A 6 -14.81 -15.54 -28.71
N ARG A 7 -15.42 -14.35 -28.60
CA ARG A 7 -14.86 -13.17 -27.90
C ARG A 7 -14.45 -13.48 -26.45
N TRP A 8 -15.25 -14.32 -25.77
CA TRP A 8 -14.95 -14.79 -24.41
C TRP A 8 -13.69 -15.66 -24.32
N GLN A 9 -13.44 -16.48 -25.35
CA GLN A 9 -12.26 -17.35 -25.42
C GLN A 9 -10.99 -16.53 -25.66
N ILE A 10 -11.07 -15.50 -26.51
CA ILE A 10 -9.98 -14.53 -26.72
C ILE A 10 -9.67 -13.79 -25.42
N PHE A 11 -10.69 -13.29 -24.73
CA PHE A 11 -10.51 -12.60 -23.46
C PHE A 11 -9.79 -13.48 -22.43
N ARG A 12 -10.30 -14.69 -22.18
CA ARG A 12 -9.78 -15.54 -21.10
C ARG A 12 -8.45 -16.22 -21.39
N ARG A 13 -8.16 -16.60 -22.65
CA ARG A 13 -6.92 -17.30 -23.02
C ARG A 13 -5.81 -16.41 -23.54
N ILE A 14 -6.12 -15.20 -24.02
CA ILE A 14 -5.14 -14.34 -24.68
C ILE A 14 -4.96 -13.03 -23.90
N ILE A 15 -6.06 -12.32 -23.62
CA ILE A 15 -5.98 -10.99 -23.00
C ILE A 15 -5.70 -11.10 -21.49
N MET A 16 -6.42 -11.98 -20.78
CA MET A 16 -6.34 -12.09 -19.33
C MET A 16 -4.95 -12.56 -18.83
N PRO A 17 -4.31 -13.60 -19.41
CA PRO A 17 -2.97 -14.02 -19.01
C PRO A 17 -1.90 -12.95 -19.29
N ALA A 18 -2.04 -12.19 -20.37
CA ALA A 18 -1.14 -11.09 -20.71
C ALA A 18 -1.30 -9.90 -19.75
N LEU A 19 -2.51 -9.62 -19.27
CA LEU A 19 -2.79 -8.56 -18.31
C LEU A 19 -2.51 -8.94 -16.85
N TRP A 20 -2.48 -10.23 -16.52
CA TRP A 20 -2.30 -10.73 -15.15
C TRP A 20 -1.10 -10.13 -14.39
N PRO A 21 0.13 -10.09 -14.95
CA PRO A 21 1.26 -9.46 -14.25
C PRO A 21 1.07 -7.94 -14.05
N ALA A 22 0.49 -7.24 -15.04
CA ALA A 22 0.19 -5.81 -14.94
C ALA A 22 -0.91 -5.51 -13.90
N LEU A 23 -1.91 -6.38 -13.78
CA LEU A 23 -2.97 -6.26 -12.78
C LEU A 23 -2.44 -6.51 -11.37
N LEU A 24 -1.60 -7.54 -11.18
CA LEU A 24 -0.99 -7.83 -9.88
C LEU A 24 -0.09 -6.68 -9.40
N THR A 25 0.69 -6.08 -10.30
CA THR A 25 1.51 -4.91 -9.96
C THR A 25 0.69 -3.67 -9.67
N GLY A 26 -0.31 -3.35 -10.51
CA GLY A 26 -1.21 -2.24 -10.25
C GLY A 26 -1.96 -2.39 -8.93
N PHE A 27 -2.43 -3.60 -8.63
CA PHE A 27 -3.05 -3.94 -7.35
C PHE A 27 -2.08 -3.75 -6.18
N ALA A 28 -0.85 -4.30 -6.28
CA ALA A 28 0.21 -4.16 -5.27
C ALA A 28 0.61 -2.68 -5.03
N LEU A 29 0.60 -1.85 -6.08
CA LEU A 29 0.89 -0.42 -5.98
C LEU A 29 -0.27 0.34 -5.31
N ALA A 30 -1.52 0.00 -5.65
CA ALA A 30 -2.70 0.62 -5.07
C ALA A 30 -2.88 0.27 -3.59
N ILE A 31 -2.66 -1.00 -3.19
CA ILE A 31 -2.72 -1.42 -1.77
C ILE A 31 -1.64 -0.72 -0.95
N ALA A 32 -0.45 -0.60 -1.49
CA ALA A 32 0.62 0.15 -0.87
C ALA A 32 0.32 1.64 -0.71
N ARG A 33 -0.25 2.26 -1.76
CA ARG A 33 -0.68 3.65 -1.72
C ARG A 33 -1.73 3.85 -0.63
N ALA A 34 -2.71 2.96 -0.54
CA ALA A 34 -3.75 3.00 0.49
C ALA A 34 -3.19 2.88 1.91
N ILE A 35 -2.18 2.02 2.13
CA ILE A 35 -1.49 1.92 3.44
C ILE A 35 -0.68 3.19 3.73
N GLY A 36 -0.06 3.79 2.70
CA GLY A 36 0.72 5.02 2.82
C GLY A 36 -0.13 6.29 2.98
N GLU A 37 -1.44 6.24 2.77
CA GLU A 37 -2.38 7.35 2.97
C GLU A 37 -2.74 7.55 4.46
N TYR A 38 -1.69 7.68 5.28
CA TYR A 38 -1.75 8.11 6.68
C TYR A 38 -2.63 9.35 6.87
N GLY A 39 -2.53 10.34 5.99
CA GLY A 39 -3.22 11.63 6.13
C GLY A 39 -4.74 11.52 6.05
N SER A 40 -5.27 10.58 5.28
CA SER A 40 -6.72 10.35 5.14
C SER A 40 -7.27 9.54 6.31
N VAL A 41 -6.56 8.48 6.71
CA VAL A 41 -6.95 7.59 7.82
C VAL A 41 -6.94 8.34 9.16
N VAL A 42 -6.04 9.33 9.31
CA VAL A 42 -5.99 10.19 10.51
C VAL A 42 -7.26 11.00 10.75
N PHE A 43 -7.84 11.53 9.67
CA PHE A 43 -9.04 12.35 9.75
C PHE A 43 -10.33 11.52 9.89
N ILE A 44 -10.33 10.25 9.46
CA ILE A 44 -11.53 9.40 9.42
C ILE A 44 -11.71 8.54 10.69
N SER A 45 -10.64 8.26 11.46
CA SER A 45 -10.81 7.49 12.69
C SER A 45 -11.51 8.30 13.79
N GLY A 46 -12.45 7.68 14.50
CA GLY A 46 -13.20 8.29 15.59
C GLY A 46 -12.41 8.58 16.88
N ASN A 47 -11.10 8.29 16.93
CA ASN A 47 -10.20 8.64 18.03
C ASN A 47 -10.73 8.30 19.44
N MET A 48 -11.15 7.05 19.66
CA MET A 48 -11.48 6.56 21.00
C MET A 48 -10.24 5.90 21.62
N PRO A 49 -9.79 6.37 22.81
CA PRO A 49 -8.66 5.78 23.53
C PRO A 49 -8.83 4.26 23.67
N TYR A 50 -7.80 3.48 23.34
CA TYR A 50 -7.77 2.01 23.42
C TYR A 50 -8.77 1.23 22.53
N ARG A 51 -9.48 1.90 21.61
CA ARG A 51 -10.44 1.26 20.69
C ARG A 51 -10.18 1.58 19.22
N THR A 52 -9.94 2.84 18.91
CA THR A 52 -9.68 3.34 17.54
C THR A 52 -8.63 4.44 17.58
N GLU A 53 -7.57 4.23 18.35
CA GLU A 53 -6.43 5.14 18.37
C GLU A 53 -5.56 4.92 17.14
N ILE A 54 -5.23 6.03 16.50
CA ILE A 54 -4.26 6.06 15.42
C ILE A 54 -2.96 6.56 16.05
N THR A 55 -1.89 5.79 15.87
CA THR A 55 -0.51 6.16 16.27
C THR A 55 -0.11 7.62 16.00
N PRO A 56 -0.53 8.27 14.89
CA PRO A 56 -0.30 9.69 14.57
C PRO A 56 -0.76 10.68 15.62
N LEU A 57 -1.94 10.42 16.17
CA LEU A 57 -2.50 11.27 17.20
C LEU A 57 -1.68 11.14 18.48
N LEU A 58 -1.28 9.91 18.81
CA LEU A 58 -0.41 9.66 19.96
C LEU A 58 0.91 10.46 19.86
N ILE A 59 1.46 10.66 18.66
CA ILE A 59 2.64 11.53 18.45
C ILE A 59 2.33 12.97 18.85
N ILE A 60 1.20 13.52 18.41
CA ILE A 60 0.77 14.89 18.74
C ILE A 60 0.51 15.03 20.24
N THR A 61 -0.24 14.09 20.84
CA THR A 61 -0.53 14.09 22.27
C THR A 61 0.75 14.01 23.11
N LYS A 62 1.73 13.21 22.68
CA LYS A 62 3.05 13.13 23.33
C LYS A 62 3.87 14.40 23.16
N LEU A 63 3.78 15.06 22.00
CA LEU A 63 4.42 16.35 21.75
C LEU A 63 3.82 17.47 22.63
N GLU A 64 2.48 17.49 22.77
CA GLU A 64 1.75 18.42 23.64
C GLU A 64 2.04 18.19 25.12
N GLN A 65 2.30 16.94 25.51
CA GLN A 65 2.76 16.56 26.85
C GLN A 65 4.26 16.85 27.09
N TYR A 66 4.95 17.53 26.16
CA TYR A 66 6.40 17.80 26.18
C TYR A 66 7.28 16.53 26.21
N ASP A 67 6.72 15.36 25.91
CA ASP A 67 7.44 14.09 25.79
C ASP A 67 7.92 13.89 24.34
N TYR A 68 8.94 14.67 23.97
CA TYR A 68 9.55 14.63 22.64
C TYR A 68 10.20 13.28 22.32
N ALA A 69 10.67 12.55 23.34
CA ALA A 69 11.28 11.24 23.17
C ALA A 69 10.23 10.20 22.73
N GLY A 70 9.06 10.19 23.38
CA GLY A 70 7.93 9.34 22.99
C GLY A 70 7.40 9.65 21.58
N ALA A 71 7.29 10.93 21.23
CA ALA A 71 6.89 11.37 19.90
C ALA A 71 7.91 10.95 18.81
N ALA A 72 9.22 11.10 19.08
CA ALA A 72 10.28 10.70 18.16
C ALA A 72 10.32 9.18 17.95
N ALA A 73 10.17 8.38 19.02
CA ALA A 73 10.14 6.93 18.92
C ALA A 73 9.00 6.43 18.00
N LEU A 74 7.80 6.98 18.16
CA LEU A 74 6.65 6.66 17.31
C LEU A 74 6.86 7.13 15.87
N GLY A 75 7.46 8.30 15.65
CA GLY A 75 7.83 8.79 14.32
C GLY A 75 8.85 7.89 13.61
N VAL A 76 9.86 7.41 14.32
CA VAL A 76 10.87 6.48 13.75
C VAL A 76 10.25 5.14 13.39
N VAL A 77 9.35 4.58 14.23
CA VAL A 77 8.64 3.34 13.92
C VAL A 77 7.79 3.51 12.65
N MET A 78 7.06 4.62 12.53
CA MET A 78 6.30 4.98 11.33
C MET A 78 7.18 5.07 10.07
N LEU A 79 8.37 5.64 10.20
CA LEU A 79 9.34 5.77 9.11
C LEU A 79 9.87 4.40 8.67
N ILE A 80 10.21 3.52 9.61
CA ILE A 80 10.68 2.15 9.31
C ILE A 80 9.58 1.35 8.61
N VAL A 81 8.34 1.41 9.09
CA VAL A 81 7.20 0.72 8.46
C VAL A 81 6.99 1.22 7.03
N SER A 82 7.03 2.54 6.84
CA SER A 82 6.90 3.15 5.50
C SER A 82 8.03 2.71 4.57
N PHE A 83 9.26 2.64 5.07
CA PHE A 83 10.42 2.18 4.32
C PHE A 83 10.29 0.70 3.91
N ILE A 84 9.86 -0.18 4.81
CA ILE A 84 9.64 -1.60 4.53
C ILE A 84 8.55 -1.79 3.46
N LEU A 85 7.45 -1.03 3.55
CA LEU A 85 6.39 -1.03 2.55
C LEU A 85 6.91 -0.59 1.18
N LEU A 86 7.58 0.57 1.11
CA LEU A 86 8.20 1.08 -0.12
C LEU A 86 9.18 0.08 -0.72
N PHE A 87 10.01 -0.53 0.11
CA PHE A 87 10.96 -1.55 -0.31
C PHE A 87 10.25 -2.79 -0.88
N ALA A 88 9.22 -3.30 -0.20
CA ALA A 88 8.45 -4.45 -0.66
C ALA A 88 7.78 -4.21 -2.02
N ILE A 89 7.20 -3.02 -2.22
CA ILE A 89 6.60 -2.63 -3.50
C ILE A 89 7.65 -2.54 -4.59
N ASN A 90 8.79 -1.90 -4.30
CA ASN A 90 9.87 -1.74 -5.25
C ASN A 90 10.42 -3.10 -5.71
N VAL A 91 10.60 -4.04 -4.77
CA VAL A 91 10.99 -5.42 -5.08
C VAL A 91 9.93 -6.12 -5.92
N LEU A 92 8.64 -6.05 -5.55
CA LEU A 92 7.55 -6.65 -6.33
C LEU A 92 7.47 -6.08 -7.76
N GLN A 93 7.70 -4.77 -7.91
CA GLN A 93 7.73 -4.09 -9.20
C GLN A 93 8.90 -4.57 -10.07
N LEU A 94 10.10 -4.68 -9.49
CA LEU A 94 11.28 -5.22 -10.16
C LEU A 94 11.08 -6.67 -10.61
N TRP A 95 10.46 -7.51 -9.77
CA TRP A 95 10.15 -8.90 -10.11
C TRP A 95 9.12 -9.02 -11.24
N SER A 96 8.14 -8.13 -11.28
CA SER A 96 7.15 -8.10 -12.36
C SER A 96 7.74 -7.58 -13.67
N LEU A 97 8.63 -6.58 -13.63
CA LEU A 97 9.31 -6.07 -14.82
C LEU A 97 10.24 -7.14 -15.42
N LYS A 98 10.92 -7.93 -14.57
CA LYS A 98 11.80 -9.04 -15.00
C LYS A 98 11.08 -10.23 -15.63
N ARG A 99 9.76 -10.36 -15.48
CA ARG A 99 8.94 -11.40 -16.13
C ARG A 99 8.31 -10.93 -17.45
N GLY A 100 8.52 -9.68 -17.84
CA GLY A 100 7.98 -9.07 -19.06
C GLY A 100 8.93 -9.04 -20.27
N THR A 101 10.11 -9.68 -20.18
CA THR A 101 11.05 -9.90 -21.30
C THR A 101 11.14 -11.36 -21.67
#